data_AF-A0A0D8HWY7-F1
#
_entry.id   AF-A0A0D8HWY7-F1
#
_cell.length_a   1.000
_cell.length_b   1.000
_cell.length_c   1.000
_cell.angle_alpha   90.00
_cell.angle_beta   90.00
_cell.angle_gamma   90.00
#
_symmetry.space_group_name_H-M   'P 1'
#
loop_
_entity.id
_entity.type
_entity.pdbx_description
1 polymer ?
#
loop_
_entity_poly.entity_id
_entity_poly.type
_entity_poly.pdbx_seq_one_letter_code
_entity_poly.pdbx_strand_id
1 'polypeptide(L)'
;MNTTNNGGSNTHLVDALAAADSSDRLRAALALGTRGDPGSMEALVDRCAVEPDFFVRDMLTWALCRLPAEVTVPRLTGELESDSVQARSQALHTLSKIGDPDSWPAVIALLHDDHDEVARSAWRAAVALVRPRDEAALATDLATELGRGDTDMHLSLSRALVSLGDSAIPILDAAATSPDPKVRAHAVATKRLYLDPDSGFTLAVELAQRVAIVGPHT
;
A
#
# COMPACT_ATOMS: atom_id res chain seq x y z
N MET A 1 2.27 -16.60 -41.09
CA MET A 1 2.37 -17.54 -39.95
C MET A 1 3.79 -17.47 -39.42
N ASN A 2 4.02 -16.65 -38.39
CA ASN A 2 5.30 -16.58 -37.67
C ASN A 2 5.04 -17.09 -36.25
N THR A 3 5.38 -18.36 -36.01
CA THR A 3 5.47 -18.94 -34.67
C THR A 3 6.76 -18.42 -34.04
N THR A 4 6.69 -17.28 -33.35
CA THR A 4 7.82 -16.74 -32.60
C THR A 4 8.11 -17.63 -31.40
N ASN A 5 9.39 -17.94 -31.26
CA ASN A 5 10.05 -18.71 -30.21
C ASN A 5 9.97 -18.02 -28.83
N ASN A 6 8.78 -17.66 -28.37
CA ASN A 6 8.57 -16.86 -27.16
C ASN A 6 8.73 -17.69 -25.87
N GLY A 7 8.50 -19.00 -25.95
CA GLY A 7 8.59 -19.91 -24.80
C GLY A 7 9.99 -19.99 -24.18
N GLY A 8 11.04 -20.10 -25.00
CA GLY A 8 12.42 -20.16 -24.49
C GLY A 8 12.97 -18.82 -23.99
N SER A 9 12.39 -17.69 -24.43
CA SER A 9 12.83 -16.35 -23.99
C SER A 9 12.30 -16.00 -22.60
N ASN A 10 11.11 -16.48 -22.26
CA ASN A 10 10.52 -16.22 -20.94
C ASN A 10 11.11 -17.12 -19.85
N THR A 11 11.50 -18.37 -20.16
CA THR A 11 12.15 -19.26 -19.19
C THR A 11 13.40 -18.64 -18.57
N HIS A 12 14.32 -18.12 -19.40
CA HIS A 12 15.54 -17.46 -18.89
C HIS A 12 15.24 -16.22 -18.03
N LEU A 13 14.15 -15.50 -18.33
CA LEU A 13 13.79 -14.31 -17.55
C LEU A 13 13.12 -14.66 -16.23
N VAL A 14 12.32 -15.73 -16.20
CA VAL A 14 11.78 -16.29 -14.96
C VAL A 14 12.92 -16.73 -14.05
N ASP A 15 13.93 -17.43 -14.58
CA ASP A 15 15.11 -17.82 -13.80
C ASP A 15 15.86 -16.58 -13.27
N ALA A 16 15.96 -15.52 -14.08
CA ALA A 16 16.62 -14.28 -13.68
C ALA A 16 15.87 -13.49 -12.59
N LEU A 17 14.58 -13.76 -12.33
CA LEU A 17 13.89 -13.22 -11.15
C LEU A 17 14.48 -13.75 -9.84
N ALA A 18 15.18 -14.88 -9.85
CA ALA A 18 15.86 -15.45 -8.69
C ALA A 18 17.36 -15.09 -8.62
N ALA A 19 17.85 -14.21 -9.50
CA ALA A 19 19.26 -13.81 -9.52
C ALA A 19 19.69 -13.16 -8.20
N ALA A 20 20.97 -13.32 -7.83
CA ALA A 20 21.52 -12.77 -6.60
C ALA A 20 21.56 -11.23 -6.61
N ASP A 21 21.92 -10.62 -7.75
CA ASP A 21 21.96 -9.17 -7.92
C ASP A 21 20.55 -8.60 -8.15
N SER A 22 20.17 -7.57 -7.38
CA SER A 22 18.87 -6.90 -7.55
C SER A 22 18.75 -6.21 -8.91
N SER A 23 19.87 -5.79 -9.51
CA SER A 23 19.90 -5.21 -10.86
C SER A 23 19.42 -6.19 -11.93
N ASP A 24 19.79 -7.46 -11.79
CA ASP A 24 19.40 -8.50 -12.75
C ASP A 24 17.94 -8.89 -12.57
N ARG A 25 17.48 -9.00 -11.32
CA ARG A 25 16.06 -9.20 -11.02
C ARG A 25 15.19 -8.05 -11.53
N LEU A 26 15.64 -6.81 -11.34
CA LEU A 26 14.96 -5.60 -11.84
C LEU A 26 14.82 -5.64 -13.36
N ARG A 27 15.90 -5.98 -14.08
CA ARG A 27 15.88 -6.12 -15.55
C ARG A 27 14.95 -7.25 -15.99
N ALA A 28 14.93 -8.37 -15.27
CA ALA A 28 14.03 -9.48 -15.54
C ALA A 28 12.56 -9.07 -15.38
N ALA A 29 12.19 -8.46 -14.25
CA ALA A 29 10.84 -7.95 -14.01
C ALA A 29 10.41 -6.92 -15.07
N LEU A 30 11.28 -5.97 -15.40
CA LEU A 30 11.03 -4.99 -16.46
C LEU A 30 10.78 -5.66 -17.83
N ALA A 31 11.60 -6.66 -18.18
CA ALA A 31 11.50 -7.35 -19.45
C ALA A 31 10.25 -8.24 -19.53
N LEU A 32 9.84 -8.88 -18.43
CA LEU A 32 8.60 -9.66 -18.34
C LEU A 32 7.38 -8.74 -18.42
N GLY A 33 7.36 -7.65 -17.66
CA GLY A 33 6.29 -6.65 -17.73
C GLY A 33 6.16 -6.04 -19.12
N THR A 34 7.27 -5.68 -19.77
CA THR A 34 7.27 -5.13 -21.14
C THR A 34 6.60 -6.09 -22.13
N ARG A 35 6.86 -7.40 -22.00
CA ARG A 35 6.22 -8.44 -22.83
C ARG A 35 4.73 -8.60 -22.51
N GLY A 36 4.35 -8.51 -21.24
CA GLY A 36 2.96 -8.65 -20.81
C GLY A 36 2.38 -10.05 -21.07
N ASP A 37 3.22 -11.08 -21.05
CA ASP A 37 2.79 -12.47 -21.22
C ASP A 37 2.21 -13.01 -19.89
N PRO A 38 0.91 -13.39 -19.85
CA PRO A 38 0.29 -13.98 -18.66
C PRO A 38 1.00 -15.25 -18.17
N GLY A 39 1.75 -15.95 -19.04
CA GLY A 39 2.54 -17.11 -18.64
C GLY A 39 3.64 -16.82 -17.61
N SER A 40 3.99 -15.56 -17.37
CA SER A 40 4.95 -15.16 -16.33
C SER A 40 4.32 -14.77 -14.98
N MET A 41 2.99 -14.82 -14.88
CA MET A 41 2.25 -14.36 -13.69
C MET A 41 2.71 -15.05 -12.41
N GLU A 42 2.73 -16.39 -12.38
CA GLU A 42 3.09 -17.13 -11.17
C GLU A 42 4.49 -16.78 -10.70
N ALA A 43 5.46 -16.71 -11.62
CA ALA A 43 6.83 -16.34 -11.27
C ALA A 43 6.96 -14.90 -10.73
N LEU A 44 6.17 -13.96 -11.26
CA LEU A 44 6.13 -12.59 -10.75
C LEU A 44 5.51 -12.54 -9.35
N VAL A 45 4.40 -13.25 -9.12
CA VAL A 45 3.73 -13.33 -7.81
C VAL A 45 4.61 -14.02 -6.77
N ASP A 46 5.20 -15.16 -7.10
CA ASP A 46 6.14 -15.88 -6.23
C ASP A 46 7.32 -14.99 -5.84
N ARG A 47 7.81 -14.16 -6.79
CA ARG A 47 8.90 -13.24 -6.49
C ARG A 47 8.47 -12.10 -5.57
N CYS A 48 7.25 -11.57 -5.72
CA CYS A 48 6.71 -10.55 -4.81
C CYS A 48 6.73 -11.01 -3.35
N ALA A 49 6.49 -12.30 -3.08
CA ALA A 49 6.44 -12.85 -1.74
C ALA A 49 7.79 -12.82 -0.99
N VAL A 50 8.92 -12.71 -1.71
CA VAL A 50 10.27 -12.87 -1.13
C VAL A 50 11.29 -11.81 -1.55
N GLU A 51 10.95 -10.87 -2.45
CA GLU A 51 11.87 -9.84 -2.95
C GLU A 51 12.29 -8.81 -1.87
N PRO A 52 13.57 -8.75 -1.48
CA PRO A 52 14.02 -7.78 -0.46
C PRO A 52 14.20 -6.36 -1.00
N ASP A 53 14.45 -6.17 -2.30
CA ASP A 53 14.75 -4.87 -2.88
C ASP A 53 13.47 -4.10 -3.23
N PHE A 54 13.35 -2.87 -2.70
CA PHE A 54 12.18 -2.02 -2.91
C PHE A 54 11.93 -1.69 -4.38
N PHE A 55 12.98 -1.36 -5.15
CA PHE A 55 12.83 -1.00 -6.56
C PHE A 55 12.41 -2.20 -7.40
N VAL A 56 12.87 -3.40 -7.03
CA VAL A 56 12.41 -4.64 -7.68
C VAL A 56 10.94 -4.91 -7.35
N ARG A 57 10.49 -4.72 -6.11
CA ARG A 57 9.06 -4.86 -5.75
C ARG A 57 8.15 -3.92 -6.53
N ASP A 58 8.56 -2.66 -6.68
CA ASP A 58 7.82 -1.69 -7.50
C ASP A 58 7.77 -2.12 -8.98
N MET A 59 8.87 -2.67 -9.50
CA MET A 59 8.91 -3.17 -10.88
C MET A 59 8.08 -4.44 -11.08
N LEU A 60 8.04 -5.34 -10.10
CA LEU A 60 7.16 -6.52 -10.12
C LEU A 60 5.69 -6.09 -10.12
N THR A 61 5.33 -5.13 -9.27
CA THR A 61 3.99 -4.53 -9.28
C THR A 61 3.65 -3.95 -10.65
N TRP A 62 4.54 -3.14 -11.24
CA TRP A 62 4.35 -2.60 -12.58
C TRP A 62 4.17 -3.70 -13.64
N ALA A 63 4.95 -4.77 -13.56
CA ALA A 63 4.85 -5.90 -14.48
C ALA A 63 3.50 -6.63 -14.35
N LEU A 64 3.04 -6.88 -13.12
CA LEU A 64 1.75 -7.50 -12.84
C LEU A 64 0.58 -6.63 -13.33
N CYS A 65 0.63 -5.31 -13.16
CA CYS A 65 -0.38 -4.38 -13.68
C CYS A 65 -0.48 -4.35 -15.22
N ARG A 66 0.48 -4.94 -15.93
CA ARG A 66 0.46 -5.06 -17.40
C ARG A 66 -0.15 -6.36 -17.89
N LEU A 67 -0.43 -7.31 -17.00
CA LEU A 67 -1.14 -8.53 -17.32
C LEU A 67 -2.67 -8.28 -17.32
N PRO A 68 -3.47 -9.12 -17.99
CA PRO A 68 -4.92 -8.96 -17.98
C PRO A 68 -5.48 -9.07 -16.55
N ALA A 69 -6.36 -8.14 -16.18
CA ALA A 69 -6.89 -8.06 -14.82
C ALA A 69 -7.73 -9.30 -14.46
N GLU A 70 -8.43 -9.87 -15.44
CA GLU A 70 -9.36 -11.00 -15.28
C GLU A 70 -8.66 -12.27 -14.76
N VAL A 71 -7.35 -12.38 -14.99
CA VAL A 71 -6.52 -13.48 -14.47
C VAL A 71 -5.65 -13.04 -13.29
N THR A 72 -5.21 -11.79 -13.27
CA THR A 72 -4.26 -11.29 -12.27
C THR A 72 -4.94 -11.01 -10.93
N VAL A 73 -6.15 -10.43 -10.95
CA VAL A 73 -6.90 -10.06 -9.73
C VAL A 73 -7.24 -11.29 -8.90
N PRO A 74 -7.86 -12.37 -9.43
CA PRO A 74 -8.15 -13.56 -8.64
C PRO A 74 -6.89 -14.19 -8.03
N ARG A 75 -5.78 -14.20 -8.77
CA ARG A 75 -4.51 -14.75 -8.29
C ARG A 75 -3.92 -13.93 -7.13
N LEU A 76 -3.93 -12.60 -7.23
CA LEU A 76 -3.47 -11.71 -6.16
C LEU A 76 -4.42 -11.72 -4.96
N THR A 77 -5.73 -11.88 -5.16
CA THR A 77 -6.69 -12.07 -4.07
C THR A 77 -6.35 -13.33 -3.26
N GLY A 78 -5.90 -14.41 -3.90
CA GLY A 78 -5.40 -15.60 -3.20
C GLY A 78 -4.17 -15.34 -2.32
N GLU A 79 -3.28 -14.43 -2.71
CA GLU A 79 -2.11 -14.05 -1.88
C GLU A 79 -2.47 -13.30 -0.61
N LEU A 80 -3.69 -12.75 -0.51
CA LEU A 80 -4.17 -12.10 0.71
C LEU A 80 -4.37 -13.09 1.87
N GLU A 81 -4.43 -14.39 1.57
CA GLU A 81 -4.51 -15.47 2.56
C GLU A 81 -3.13 -16.08 2.89
N SER A 82 -2.04 -15.57 2.29
CA SER A 82 -0.69 -16.08 2.50
C SER A 82 -0.20 -15.85 3.94
N ASP A 83 0.52 -16.83 4.49
CA ASP A 83 1.25 -16.68 5.76
C ASP A 83 2.36 -15.62 5.66
N SER A 84 2.85 -15.33 4.45
CA SER A 84 3.89 -14.31 4.22
C SER A 84 3.29 -12.90 4.30
N VAL A 85 3.73 -12.14 5.30
CA VAL A 85 3.41 -10.71 5.48
C VAL A 85 3.72 -9.91 4.22
N GLN A 86 4.86 -10.19 3.58
CA GLN A 86 5.27 -9.49 2.37
C GLN A 86 4.39 -9.86 1.17
N ALA A 87 3.97 -11.12 1.05
CA ALA A 87 3.06 -11.53 -0.01
C ALA A 87 1.72 -10.79 0.10
N ARG A 88 1.12 -10.76 1.30
CA ARG A 88 -0.10 -10.00 1.57
C ARG A 88 0.08 -8.50 1.26
N SER A 89 1.15 -7.89 1.77
CA SER A 89 1.39 -6.45 1.59
C SER A 89 1.61 -6.06 0.13
N GLN A 90 2.34 -6.88 -0.65
CA GLN A 90 2.57 -6.66 -2.08
C GLN A 90 1.33 -6.92 -2.94
N ALA A 91 0.53 -7.94 -2.59
CA ALA A 91 -0.73 -8.19 -3.26
C ALA A 91 -1.70 -7.01 -3.07
N LEU A 92 -1.88 -6.52 -1.83
CA LEU A 92 -2.66 -5.31 -1.55
C LEU A 92 -2.15 -4.09 -2.34
N HIS A 93 -0.83 -3.90 -2.37
CA HIS A 93 -0.25 -2.80 -3.14
C HIS A 93 -0.59 -2.91 -4.63
N THR A 94 -0.44 -4.10 -5.23
CA THR A 94 -0.72 -4.33 -6.64
C THR A 94 -2.21 -4.19 -6.95
N LEU A 95 -3.09 -4.77 -6.13
CA LEU A 95 -4.55 -4.63 -6.27
C LEU A 95 -4.99 -3.16 -6.23
N SER A 96 -4.36 -2.33 -5.38
CA SER A 96 -4.62 -0.88 -5.34
C SER A 96 -4.26 -0.15 -6.64
N LYS A 97 -3.30 -0.68 -7.40
CA LYS A 97 -2.88 -0.12 -8.70
C LYS A 97 -3.73 -0.62 -9.86
N ILE A 98 -4.23 -1.86 -9.77
CA ILE A 98 -5.16 -2.41 -10.75
C ILE A 98 -6.52 -1.72 -10.61
N GLY A 99 -7.00 -1.52 -9.38
CA GLY A 99 -8.25 -0.81 -9.13
C GLY A 99 -9.51 -1.62 -9.43
N ASP A 100 -9.41 -2.95 -9.45
CA ASP A 100 -10.54 -3.83 -9.75
C ASP A 100 -11.45 -3.99 -8.51
N PRO A 101 -12.74 -3.59 -8.60
CA PRO A 101 -13.67 -3.62 -7.47
C PRO A 101 -13.97 -5.05 -6.96
N ASP A 102 -13.72 -6.09 -7.74
CA ASP A 102 -13.97 -7.48 -7.31
C ASP A 102 -13.02 -7.90 -6.17
N SER A 103 -11.89 -7.19 -6.01
CA SER A 103 -10.96 -7.39 -4.89
C SER A 103 -11.43 -6.78 -3.57
N TRP A 104 -12.46 -5.92 -3.59
CA TRP A 104 -12.92 -5.15 -2.43
C TRP A 104 -13.19 -6.01 -1.17
N PRO A 105 -13.96 -7.12 -1.22
CA PRO A 105 -14.27 -7.90 -0.03
C PRO A 105 -13.02 -8.48 0.66
N ALA A 106 -12.03 -8.90 -0.13
CA ALA A 106 -10.80 -9.47 0.40
C ALA A 106 -9.85 -8.38 0.95
N VAL A 107 -9.83 -7.20 0.33
CA VAL A 107 -9.03 -6.06 0.79
C VAL A 107 -9.54 -5.55 2.15
N ILE A 108 -10.86 -5.38 2.32
CA ILE A 108 -11.40 -4.85 3.59
C ILE A 108 -11.26 -5.82 4.76
N ALA A 109 -11.14 -7.13 4.49
CA ALA A 109 -10.88 -8.12 5.53
C ALA A 109 -9.52 -7.92 6.22
N LEU A 110 -8.59 -7.19 5.60
CA LEU A 110 -7.23 -6.96 6.09
C LEU A 110 -7.01 -5.57 6.71
N LEU A 111 -8.05 -4.73 6.87
CA LEU A 111 -7.92 -3.40 7.49
C LEU A 111 -7.36 -3.46 8.92
N HIS A 112 -7.59 -4.57 9.62
CA HIS A 112 -7.18 -4.81 11.00
C HIS A 112 -6.16 -5.95 11.12
N ASP A 113 -5.44 -6.32 10.05
CA ASP A 113 -4.40 -7.37 10.12
C ASP A 113 -3.41 -7.05 11.26
N ASP A 114 -3.02 -8.05 12.04
CA ASP A 114 -2.10 -7.91 13.18
C ASP A 114 -0.72 -7.36 12.76
N HIS A 115 -0.33 -7.55 11.50
CA HIS A 115 0.90 -7.03 10.96
C HIS A 115 0.68 -5.62 10.41
N ASP A 116 1.31 -4.63 11.05
CA ASP A 116 1.18 -3.21 10.70
C ASP A 116 1.51 -2.90 9.23
N GLU A 117 2.39 -3.66 8.59
CA GLU A 117 2.64 -3.51 7.15
C GLU A 117 1.44 -3.87 6.29
N VAL A 118 0.74 -4.96 6.63
CA VAL A 118 -0.42 -5.43 5.88
C VAL A 118 -1.59 -4.48 6.11
N ALA A 119 -1.87 -4.10 7.36
CA ALA A 119 -2.91 -3.12 7.67
C ALA A 119 -2.70 -1.79 6.92
N ARG A 120 -1.48 -1.23 6.92
CA ARG A 120 -1.17 0.00 6.15
C ARG A 120 -1.39 -0.16 4.66
N SER A 121 -1.01 -1.31 4.08
CA SER A 121 -1.26 -1.59 2.67
C SER A 121 -2.75 -1.75 2.39
N ALA A 122 -3.51 -2.36 3.31
CA ALA A 122 -4.95 -2.54 3.19
C ALA A 122 -5.69 -1.20 3.24
N TRP A 123 -5.29 -0.28 4.12
CA TRP A 123 -5.86 1.06 4.17
C TRP A 123 -5.69 1.82 2.85
N ARG A 124 -4.48 1.76 2.26
CA ARG A 124 -4.20 2.40 0.96
C ARG A 124 -5.00 1.74 -0.17
N ALA A 125 -5.08 0.41 -0.18
CA ALA A 125 -5.85 -0.33 -1.17
C ALA A 125 -7.35 -0.05 -1.06
N ALA A 126 -7.90 -0.05 0.15
CA ALA A 126 -9.31 0.23 0.39
C ALA A 126 -9.68 1.66 -0.05
N VAL A 127 -8.86 2.66 0.25
CA VAL A 127 -9.09 4.03 -0.24
C VAL A 127 -9.06 4.11 -1.78
N ALA A 128 -8.22 3.31 -2.44
CA ALA A 128 -8.18 3.29 -3.90
C ALA A 128 -9.39 2.58 -4.53
N LEU A 129 -10.02 1.65 -3.80
CA LEU A 129 -11.09 0.77 -4.30
C LEU A 129 -12.49 1.15 -3.82
N VAL A 130 -12.59 1.99 -2.79
CA VAL A 130 -13.87 2.35 -2.18
C VAL A 130 -14.80 2.95 -3.21
N ARG A 131 -16.04 2.46 -3.26
CA ARG A 131 -17.05 2.96 -4.18
C ARG A 131 -17.62 4.27 -3.65
N PRO A 132 -18.08 5.17 -4.55
CA PRO A 132 -18.86 6.32 -4.14
C PRO A 132 -20.02 5.91 -3.25
N ARG A 133 -20.19 6.58 -2.11
CA ARG A 133 -21.15 6.35 -1.02
C ARG A 133 -20.72 5.36 0.06
N ASP A 134 -19.64 4.59 -0.15
CA ASP A 134 -19.10 3.68 0.87
C ASP A 134 -17.97 4.34 1.70
N GLU A 135 -17.56 5.57 1.38
CA GLU A 135 -16.42 6.25 2.02
C GLU A 135 -16.65 6.52 3.51
N ALA A 136 -17.87 6.88 3.91
CA ALA A 136 -18.20 7.11 5.31
C ALA A 136 -18.16 5.81 6.14
N ALA A 137 -18.54 4.68 5.54
CA ALA A 137 -18.45 3.37 6.18
C ALA A 137 -16.98 2.97 6.36
N LEU A 138 -16.17 3.11 5.30
CA LEU A 138 -14.72 2.87 5.39
C LEU A 138 -14.04 3.80 6.40
N ALA A 139 -14.40 5.08 6.44
CA ALA A 139 -13.86 6.03 7.42
C ALA A 139 -14.22 5.64 8.86
N THR A 140 -15.44 5.16 9.09
CA THR A 140 -15.88 4.68 10.40
C THR A 140 -15.05 3.48 10.85
N ASP A 141 -14.79 2.55 9.93
CA ASP A 141 -14.01 1.35 10.21
C ASP A 141 -12.53 1.68 10.50
N LEU A 142 -11.90 2.45 9.61
CA LEU A 142 -10.52 2.94 9.78
C LEU A 142 -10.34 3.76 11.07
N ALA A 143 -11.36 4.48 11.53
CA ALA A 143 -11.26 5.25 12.77
C ALA A 143 -11.11 4.37 14.03
N THR A 144 -11.44 3.08 13.96
CA THR A 144 -11.17 2.14 15.06
C THR A 144 -9.68 1.88 15.26
N GLU A 145 -8.86 2.13 14.24
CA GLU A 145 -7.39 1.98 14.27
C GLU A 145 -6.67 3.25 14.78
N LEU A 146 -7.41 4.32 15.11
CA LEU A 146 -6.82 5.56 15.62
C LEU A 146 -6.08 5.32 16.93
N GLY A 147 -4.78 5.54 16.92
CA GLY A 147 -3.91 5.39 18.10
C GLY A 147 -3.11 4.08 18.10
N ARG A 148 -3.27 3.26 17.05
CA ARG A 148 -2.47 2.07 16.81
C ARG A 148 -1.05 2.44 16.34
N GLY A 149 -0.07 1.76 16.93
CA GLY A 149 1.31 1.77 16.47
C GLY A 149 2.05 3.08 16.78
N ASP A 150 3.03 3.38 15.93
CA ASP A 150 3.93 4.52 16.05
C ASP A 150 3.51 5.69 15.14
N THR A 151 4.40 6.68 14.99
CA THR A 151 4.17 7.85 14.16
C THR A 151 3.96 7.51 12.68
N ASP A 152 4.66 6.51 12.15
CA ASP A 152 4.54 6.12 10.75
C ASP A 152 3.21 5.40 10.48
N MET A 153 2.77 4.59 11.46
CA MET A 153 1.45 3.99 11.47
C MET A 153 0.36 5.07 11.53
N HIS A 154 0.51 6.04 12.43
CA HIS A 154 -0.41 7.17 12.53
C HIS A 154 -0.50 8.00 11.25
N LEU A 155 0.64 8.33 10.65
CA LEU A 155 0.68 9.11 9.41
C LEU A 155 0.04 8.34 8.25
N SER A 156 0.22 7.02 8.20
CA SER A 156 -0.39 6.17 7.17
C SER A 156 -1.91 6.13 7.31
N LEU A 157 -2.45 5.93 8.52
CA LEU A 157 -3.89 5.96 8.78
C LEU A 157 -4.48 7.35 8.52
N SER A 158 -3.80 8.40 8.97
CA SER A 158 -4.21 9.78 8.76
C SER A 158 -4.32 10.11 7.27
N ARG A 159 -3.35 9.69 6.46
CA ARG A 159 -3.42 9.87 5.00
C ARG A 159 -4.60 9.12 4.39
N ALA A 160 -4.86 7.89 4.82
CA ALA A 160 -6.01 7.13 4.34
C ALA A 160 -7.34 7.84 4.65
N LEU A 161 -7.52 8.28 5.91
CA LEU A 161 -8.71 9.02 6.33
C LEU A 161 -8.85 10.37 5.60
N VAL A 162 -7.75 11.11 5.39
CA VAL A 162 -7.76 12.36 4.63
C VAL A 162 -8.15 12.13 3.17
N SER A 163 -7.68 11.04 2.55
CA SER A 163 -8.03 10.68 1.17
C SER A 163 -9.51 10.34 0.97
N LEU A 164 -10.24 10.00 2.04
CA LEU A 164 -11.70 9.81 2.00
C LEU A 164 -12.49 11.13 1.99
N GLY A 165 -11.81 12.27 2.11
CA GLY A 165 -12.42 13.59 1.96
C GLY A 165 -13.42 13.94 3.08
N ASP A 166 -14.44 14.71 2.71
CA ASP A 166 -15.45 15.22 3.64
C ASP A 166 -16.20 14.11 4.39
N SER A 167 -16.29 12.91 3.81
CA SER A 167 -16.90 11.73 4.45
C SER A 167 -16.21 11.31 5.75
N ALA A 168 -14.92 11.66 5.94
CA ALA A 168 -14.19 11.34 7.16
C ALA A 168 -14.33 12.39 8.27
N ILE A 169 -14.74 13.62 7.94
CA ILE A 169 -14.76 14.74 8.91
C ILE A 169 -15.65 14.45 10.13
N PRO A 170 -16.92 14.01 9.98
CA PRO A 170 -17.78 13.77 11.13
C PRO A 170 -17.25 12.65 12.04
N ILE A 171 -16.60 11.65 11.45
CA ILE A 171 -15.99 10.53 12.18
C ILE A 171 -14.79 11.02 12.99
N LEU A 172 -13.92 11.83 12.37
CA LEU A 172 -12.78 12.45 13.03
C LEU A 172 -13.19 13.43 14.14
N ASP A 173 -14.29 14.17 13.94
CA ASP A 173 -14.88 15.03 14.97
C ASP A 173 -15.30 14.23 16.20
N ALA A 174 -15.99 13.12 16.00
CA ALA A 174 -16.37 12.22 17.09
C ALA A 174 -15.13 11.63 17.78
N ALA A 175 -14.15 11.11 17.03
CA ALA A 175 -12.93 10.52 17.57
C ALA A 175 -12.06 11.53 18.34
N ALA A 176 -12.08 12.81 17.96
CA ALA A 176 -11.41 13.88 18.70
C ALA A 176 -12.04 14.18 20.08
N THR A 177 -13.18 13.59 20.40
CA THR A 177 -13.80 13.63 21.74
C THR A 177 -13.62 12.32 22.53
N SER A 178 -12.91 11.34 21.96
CA SER A 178 -12.71 10.03 22.58
C SER A 178 -12.11 10.16 23.99
N PRO A 179 -12.55 9.33 24.96
CA PRO A 179 -11.93 9.27 26.28
C PRO A 179 -10.47 8.82 26.20
N ASP A 180 -10.12 7.96 25.23
CA ASP A 180 -8.75 7.51 25.00
C ASP A 180 -7.88 8.68 24.49
N PRO A 181 -6.85 9.11 25.26
CA PRO A 181 -5.94 10.17 24.85
C PRO A 181 -5.20 9.90 23.53
N LYS A 182 -4.88 8.64 23.21
CA LYS A 182 -4.16 8.29 21.97
C LYS A 182 -5.07 8.47 20.76
N VAL A 183 -6.28 7.91 20.80
CA VAL A 183 -7.31 8.07 19.77
C VAL A 183 -7.59 9.56 19.54
N ARG A 184 -7.83 10.29 20.63
CA ARG A 184 -8.13 11.73 20.59
C ARG A 184 -6.99 12.54 19.98
N ALA A 185 -5.75 12.31 20.40
CA ALA A 185 -4.59 13.02 19.87
C ALA A 185 -4.37 12.74 18.39
N HIS A 186 -4.51 11.48 17.97
CA HIS A 186 -4.38 11.08 16.58
C HIS A 186 -5.49 11.72 15.74
N ALA A 187 -6.75 11.63 16.13
CA ALA A 187 -7.87 12.25 15.40
C ALA A 187 -7.67 13.77 15.21
N VAL A 188 -7.23 14.48 16.25
CA VAL A 188 -6.91 15.91 16.17
C VAL A 188 -5.76 16.18 15.19
N ALA A 189 -4.71 15.35 15.20
CA ALA A 189 -3.60 15.46 14.26
C ALA A 189 -4.05 15.21 12.81
N THR A 190 -4.88 14.19 12.57
CA THR A 190 -5.45 13.88 11.25
C THR A 190 -6.30 15.05 10.72
N LYS A 191 -7.13 15.66 11.57
CA LYS A 191 -7.92 16.85 11.19
C LYS A 191 -7.04 18.04 10.82
N ARG A 192 -5.91 18.24 11.51
CA ARG A 192 -4.95 19.30 11.14
C ARG A 192 -4.33 19.02 9.78
N LEU A 193 -3.96 17.77 9.51
CA LEU A 193 -3.44 17.36 8.20
C LEU A 193 -4.48 17.56 7.09
N TYR A 194 -5.77 17.37 7.37
CA TYR A 194 -6.86 17.65 6.43
C TYR A 194 -6.94 19.13 6.04
N LEU A 195 -6.85 20.02 7.03
CA LEU A 195 -6.98 21.48 6.84
C LEU A 195 -5.72 22.13 6.28
N ASP A 196 -4.55 21.57 6.63
CA ASP A 196 -3.25 22.02 6.20
C ASP A 196 -2.39 20.80 5.86
N PRO A 197 -2.40 20.35 4.58
CA PRO A 197 -1.60 19.21 4.11
C PRO A 197 -0.09 19.38 4.36
N ASP A 198 0.40 20.62 4.49
CA ASP A 198 1.80 20.94 4.74
C ASP A 198 2.12 21.14 6.23
N SER A 199 1.13 21.01 7.13
CA SER A 199 1.29 21.26 8.57
C SER A 199 2.43 20.48 9.23
N GLY A 200 2.71 19.26 8.76
CA GLY A 200 3.85 18.45 9.23
C GLY A 200 5.21 19.05 8.85
N PHE A 201 5.32 19.66 7.66
CA PHE A 201 6.52 20.36 7.22
C PHE A 201 6.67 21.69 7.96
N THR A 202 5.58 22.45 8.12
CA THR A 202 5.57 23.73 8.86
C THR A 202 6.06 23.55 10.30
N LEU A 203 5.57 22.52 11.01
CA LEU A 203 6.00 22.23 12.39
C LEU A 203 7.47 21.82 12.46
N ALA A 204 7.96 21.04 11.49
CA ALA A 204 9.36 20.64 11.40
C ALA A 204 10.30 21.82 11.15
N VAL A 205 9.89 22.77 10.28
CA VAL A 205 10.63 24.01 10.03
C VAL A 205 10.65 24.90 11.28
N GLU A 206 9.53 25.08 11.98
CA GLU A 206 9.47 25.86 13.22
C GLU A 206 10.34 25.26 14.33
N LEU A 207 10.34 23.92 14.48
CA LEU A 207 11.21 23.24 15.44
C LEU A 207 12.69 23.40 15.07
N ALA A 208 13.04 23.25 13.79
CA ALA A 208 14.41 23.49 13.32
C ALA A 208 14.85 24.95 13.57
N GLN A 209 13.98 25.92 13.33
CA GLN A 209 14.23 27.33 13.64
C GLN A 209 14.39 27.58 15.15
N ARG A 210 13.56 26.96 15.99
CA ARG A 210 13.68 27.07 17.46
C ARG A 210 14.99 26.48 17.97
N VAL A 211 15.40 25.32 17.46
CA VAL A 211 16.71 24.72 17.80
C VAL A 211 17.86 25.62 17.34
N ALA A 212 17.75 26.25 16.16
CA ALA A 212 18.74 27.20 15.67
C ALA A 212 18.83 28.49 16.50
N ILE A 213 17.72 28.94 17.11
CA ILE A 213 17.66 30.15 17.94
C ILE A 213 18.09 29.88 19.40
N VAL A 214 17.71 28.74 19.97
CA VAL A 214 17.91 28.43 21.41
C VAL A 214 19.21 27.64 21.66
N GLY A 215 19.82 27.07 20.60
CA GLY A 215 20.97 26.16 20.71
C GLY A 215 20.53 24.75 21.16
N PRO A 216 21.33 23.70 20.87
CA PRO A 216 20.97 22.34 21.25
C PRO A 216 20.92 22.22 22.78
N HIS A 217 19.78 21.79 23.31
CA HIS A 217 19.70 21.36 24.70
C HIS A 217 20.55 20.09 24.85
N THR A 218 21.72 20.25 25.48
CA THR A 218 22.60 19.16 25.94
C THR A 218 21.94 18.33 27.02
#